data_AF-A0A2V5R5S8-F1
#
_entry.id   AF-A0A2V5R5S8-F1
#
_cell.length_a   1.000
_cell.length_b   1.000
_cell.length_c   1.000
_cell.angle_alpha   90.00
_cell.angle_beta   90.00
_cell.angle_gamma   90.00
#
_symmetry.space_group_name_H-M   'P 1'
#
loop_
_entity.id
_entity.type
_entity.pdbx_description
1 polymer ?
#
loop_
_entity_poly.entity_id
_entity_poly.type
_entity_poly.pdbx_seq_one_letter_code
_entity_poly.pdbx_strand_id
1 'polypeptide(L)' 'MSIIGKVDSLWRYPVKSMRGEELDEAFAGFSGIYGDRLFAFRSSASPTGLPYLTAREQRRLLQYRPRFRYSDKRRSPST' A
#
# COMPACT_ATOMS: atom_id res chain seq x y z
N MET A 1 -20.86 21.14 15.16
CA MET A 1 -20.04 20.45 14.13
C MET A 1 -20.99 19.88 13.10
N SER A 2 -20.74 20.12 11.81
CA SER A 2 -21.55 19.55 10.72
C SER A 2 -20.80 18.40 10.05
N ILE A 3 -21.49 17.29 9.81
CA ILE A 3 -20.95 16.16 9.06
C ILE A 3 -20.94 16.54 7.58
N ILE A 4 -19.78 16.50 6.93
CA ILE A 4 -19.60 16.87 5.52
C ILE A 4 -19.64 15.69 4.56
N GLY A 5 -19.72 14.46 5.07
CA GLY A 5 -19.75 13.26 4.24
C GLY A 5 -19.47 11.99 5.04
N LYS A 6 -19.44 10.87 4.30
CA LYS A 6 -19.10 9.54 4.79
C LYS A 6 -18.03 8.95 3.90
N VAL A 7 -17.08 8.21 4.50
CA VAL A 7 -16.11 7.43 3.74
C VAL A 7 -16.86 6.32 3.00
N ASP A 8 -16.73 6.30 1.68
CA ASP A 8 -17.34 5.30 0.81
C ASP A 8 -16.55 3.98 0.81
N SER A 9 -15.23 4.07 0.58
CA SER A 9 -14.34 2.91 0.58
C SER A 9 -12.95 3.28 1.12
N LEU A 10 -12.24 2.27 1.63
CA LEU A 10 -10.89 2.40 2.17
C LEU A 10 -9.97 1.38 1.51
N TRP A 11 -8.81 1.85 1.05
CA TRP A 11 -7.88 1.05 0.26
C TRP A 11 -6.46 1.12 0.80
N ARG A 12 -5.78 -0.03 0.82
CA ARG A 12 -4.37 -0.15 1.21
C ARG A 12 -3.54 -0.71 0.07
N TYR A 13 -2.32 -0.21 -0.10
CA TYR A 13 -1.40 -0.56 -1.18
C TYR A 13 -0.07 -1.08 -0.61
N PRO A 14 0.01 -2.37 -0.23
CA PRO A 14 1.17 -2.92 0.50
C PRO A 14 2.49 -2.84 -0.26
N VAL A 15 2.44 -2.90 -1.59
CA VAL A 15 3.61 -2.84 -2.48
C VAL A 15 3.51 -1.64 -3.41
N LYS A 16 4.59 -0.86 -3.51
CA LYS A 16 4.69 0.28 -4.42
C LYS A 16 4.35 -0.15 -5.86
N SER A 17 3.44 0.61 -6.49
CA SER A 17 3.01 0.42 -7.89
C SER A 17 2.22 -0.86 -8.20
N MET A 18 1.69 -1.56 -7.20
CA MET A 18 0.79 -2.72 -7.39
C MET A 18 -0.64 -2.42 -6.96
N ARG A 19 -1.57 -3.34 -7.25
CA ARG A 19 -2.98 -3.19 -6.85
C ARG A 19 -3.13 -3.13 -5.33
N GLY A 20 -4.08 -2.32 -4.88
CA GLY A 20 -4.49 -2.27 -3.50
C GLY A 20 -5.45 -3.39 -3.13
N GLU A 21 -5.72 -3.47 -1.83
CA GLU A 21 -6.82 -4.23 -1.24
C GLU A 21 -7.79 -3.25 -0.58
N GLU A 22 -9.08 -3.52 -0.74
CA GLU A 22 -10.13 -2.81 -0.01
C GLU A 22 -10.21 -3.34 1.42
N LEU A 23 -10.48 -2.43 2.37
CA LEU A 23 -10.52 -2.69 3.80
C LEU A 23 -11.81 -2.12 4.40
N ASP A 24 -12.34 -2.81 5.41
CA ASP A 24 -13.47 -2.29 6.21
C ASP A 24 -13.00 -1.27 7.26
N GLU A 25 -11.76 -1.42 7.73
CA GLU A 25 -11.15 -0.60 8.78
C GLU A 25 -9.62 -0.57 8.62
N ALA A 26 -8.97 0.49 9.13
CA ALA A 26 -7.51 0.54 9.20
C ALA A 26 -7.01 1.38 10.37
N PHE A 27 -5.83 1.01 10.89
CA PHE A 27 -5.12 1.79 11.89
C PHE A 27 -4.31 2.91 11.24
N ALA A 28 -4.57 4.16 11.62
CA ALA A 28 -3.81 5.33 11.18
C ALA A 28 -2.83 5.76 12.27
N GLY A 29 -1.53 5.72 11.96
CA GLY A 29 -0.46 6.26 12.80
C GLY A 29 0.19 7.49 12.16
N PHE A 30 1.21 8.04 12.82
CA PHE A 30 1.95 9.20 12.33
C PHE A 30 2.55 9.00 10.93
N SER A 31 3.02 7.79 10.63
CA SER A 31 3.60 7.43 9.32
C SER A 31 2.55 7.06 8.26
N GLY A 32 1.26 7.14 8.58
CA GLY A 32 0.16 6.79 7.69
C GLY A 32 -0.57 5.50 8.11
N ILE A 33 -1.21 4.87 7.14
CA ILE A 33 -2.02 3.66 7.35
C ILE A 33 -1.12 2.45 7.60
N TYR A 34 -1.41 1.69 8.66
CA TYR A 34 -0.67 0.48 8.99
C TYR A 34 -0.73 -0.55 7.86
N GLY A 35 0.46 -1.00 7.44
CA GLY A 35 0.60 -1.93 6.32
C GLY A 35 0.57 -1.29 4.93
N ASP A 36 0.33 0.01 4.81
CA ASP A 36 0.43 0.70 3.53
C ASP A 36 1.91 0.87 3.12
N ARG A 37 2.18 0.64 1.83
CA ARG A 37 3.48 0.88 1.18
C ARG A 37 4.72 0.29 1.87
N LEU A 38 4.57 -0.83 2.59
CA LEU A 38 5.68 -1.47 3.29
C LEU A 38 6.78 -2.00 2.36
N PHE A 39 6.45 -2.32 1.11
CA PHE A 39 7.37 -2.96 0.18
C PHE A 39 7.52 -2.19 -1.14
N ALA A 40 8.69 -2.33 -1.76
CA ALA A 40 8.95 -1.87 -3.11
C ALA A 40 10.01 -2.77 -3.77
N PHE A 41 9.91 -2.96 -5.08
CA PHE A 41 10.99 -3.60 -5.85
C PHE A 41 12.10 -2.60 -6.11
N ARG A 42 13.36 -3.05 -5.99
CA ARG A 42 14.53 -2.33 -6.46
C ARG A 42 14.99 -2.96 -7.78
N SER A 43 15.57 -2.14 -8.64
CA SER A 43 16.16 -2.61 -9.90
C SER A 43 17.57 -2.05 -10.06
N SER A 44 18.50 -2.85 -10.57
CA SER A 44 19.82 -2.37 -10.98
C SER A 44 19.75 -1.44 -12.19
N ALA A 45 18.64 -1.48 -12.94
CA ALA A 45 18.37 -0.55 -14.05
C ALA A 45 17.72 0.77 -13.60
N SER A 46 17.46 0.95 -12.29
CA SER A 46 16.86 2.19 -11.77
C SER A 46 17.85 3.37 -11.85
N PRO A 47 17.38 4.59 -12.18
CA PRO A 47 18.20 5.78 -12.14
C PRO A 47 18.80 6.06 -10.75
N THR A 48 19.97 6.68 -10.71
CA THR A 48 20.61 7.14 -9.47
C THR A 48 19.66 8.05 -8.70
N GLY A 49 19.49 7.80 -7.40
CA GLY A 49 18.56 8.55 -6.53
C GLY A 49 17.09 8.10 -6.60
N LEU A 50 16.72 7.24 -7.54
CA LEU A 50 15.36 6.68 -7.67
C LEU A 50 15.39 5.15 -7.68
N PRO A 51 15.77 4.50 -6.57
CA PRO A 51 16.19 3.09 -6.54
C PRO A 51 15.06 2.08 -6.75
N TYR A 52 13.81 2.53 -6.89
CA TYR A 52 12.64 1.66 -6.94
C TYR A 52 12.11 1.51 -8.36
N LEU A 53 11.76 0.27 -8.73
CA LEU A 53 10.98 0.00 -9.92
C LEU A 53 9.53 0.41 -9.68
N THR A 54 8.96 1.19 -10.60
CA THR A 54 7.57 1.68 -10.48
C THR A 54 6.75 1.33 -11.72
N ALA A 55 5.45 1.60 -11.66
CA ALA A 55 4.54 1.41 -12.80
C ALA A 55 4.85 2.35 -13.97
N ARG A 56 5.64 3.41 -13.75
CA ARG A 56 6.12 4.30 -14.82
C ARG A 56 7.06 3.55 -15.75
N GLU A 57 7.95 2.72 -15.19
CA GLU A 57 8.88 1.89 -15.95
C GLU A 57 8.24 0.56 -16.38
N GLN A 58 7.45 -0.08 -15.50
CA GLN A 58 6.82 -1.36 -15.77
C GLN A 58 5.33 -1.35 -15.42
N ARG A 59 4.48 -0.97 -16.40
CA ARG A 59 3.03 -0.87 -16.23
C ARG A 59 2.36 -2.17 -15.78
N ARG A 60 2.95 -3.35 -16.08
CA ARG A 60 2.43 -4.65 -15.61
C ARG A 60 2.34 -4.74 -14.09
N LEU A 61 3.10 -3.94 -13.34
CA LEU A 61 3.02 -3.90 -11.88
C LEU A 61 1.59 -3.65 -11.37
N LEU A 62 0.81 -2.84 -12.09
CA LEU A 62 -0.59 -2.52 -11.77
C LEU A 62 -1.56 -3.71 -11.93
N GLN A 63 -1.11 -4.83 -12.49
CA GLN A 63 -1.92 -6.04 -12.66
C GLN A 63 -1.71 -7.04 -11.52
N TYR A 64 -0.60 -6.93 -10.78
CA TYR A 64 -0.32 -7.84 -9.66
C TYR A 64 -1.07 -7.39 -8.41
N ARG A 65 -1.61 -8.38 -7.68
CA ARG A 65 -2.31 -8.18 -6.41
C ARG A 65 -1.50 -8.82 -5.27
N PRO A 66 -0.75 -8.03 -4.49
CA PRO A 66 -0.03 -8.55 -3.34
C PRO A 66 -1.02 -9.02 -2.27
N ARG A 67 -0.63 -10.05 -1.51
CA ARG A 67 -1.35 -10.54 -0.36
C ARG A 67 -0.37 -10.81 0.77
N PHE A 68 -0.72 -10.41 1.99
CA PHE A 68 0.02 -10.82 3.16
C PHE A 68 -0.19 -12.32 3.38
N ARG A 69 0.91 -13.05 3.63
CA ARG A 69 0.84 -14.48 3.97
C ARG A 69 0.03 -14.72 5.26
N TYR A 70 0.11 -13.77 6.19
CA TYR A 70 -0.63 -13.78 7.47
C TYR A 70 -1.38 -12.46 7.60
N SER A 71 -2.57 -12.38 7.00
CA SER A 71 -3.39 -11.16 6.91
C SER A 71 -3.81 -10.64 8.28
N ASP A 72 -4.19 -11.53 9.19
CA ASP A 72 -4.81 -11.16 10.46
C ASP A 72 -3.81 -10.42 11.36
N LYS A 73 -2.54 -10.84 11.32
CA LYS A 73 -1.43 -10.19 12.03
C LYS A 73 -1.03 -8.82 11.45
N ARG A 74 -1.62 -8.41 10.33
CA ARG A 74 -1.29 -7.17 9.59
C ARG A 74 -2.46 -6.19 9.53
N ARG A 75 -3.55 -6.43 10.28
CA ARG A 75 -4.68 -5.47 10.40
C ARG A 75 -4.38 -4.34 11.38
N SER A 76 -3.66 -4.64 12.45
CA SER A 76 -3.34 -3.69 13.52
C SER A 76 -1.92 -3.94 14.07
N PRO A 77 -1.30 -2.94 14.72
CA PRO A 77 -0.07 -3.15 15.47
C PRO A 77 -0.28 -4.23 16.55
N SER A 78 0.70 -5.12 16.73
CA SER A 78 0.72 -6.00 17.90
C SER A 78 0.85 -5.13 19.15
N THR A 79 -0.16 -5.19 20.02
CA THR A 79 -0.15 -4.57 21.35
C THR A 79 0.90 -5.23 22.24
#